data_AF-A0A816DJ73-F1
#
_entry.id   AF-A0A816DJ73-F1
#
_cell.length_a   1.000
_cell.length_b   1.000
_cell.length_c   1.000
_cell.angle_alpha   90.00
_cell.angle_beta   90.00
_cell.angle_gamma   90.00
#
_symmetry.space_group_name_H-M   'P 1'
#
loop_
_entity.id
_entity.type
_entity.pdbx_description
1 polymer ?
#
loop_
_entity_poly.entity_id
_entity_poly.type
_entity_poly.pdbx_seq_one_letter_code
_entity_poly.pdbx_strand_id
1 'polypeptide(L)'
;KDNNEFLLFLLKQLFQESLAFQRNRYGADRVASAAAAIKISEEDLKSRARQYSVLDLKQFYESPLFRSHGFKYEDKFITQVL
;
A
#
# COMPACT_ATOMS: atom_id res chain seq x y z
N LYS A 1 -14.97 -10.01 -6.63
CA LYS A 1 -14.06 -8.99 -7.22
C LYS A 1 -13.85 -7.85 -6.23
N ASP A 2 -14.87 -7.56 -5.43
CA ASP A 2 -14.97 -6.51 -4.41
C ASP A 2 -13.85 -6.54 -3.37
N ASN A 3 -13.42 -7.72 -2.91
CA ASN A 3 -12.35 -7.84 -1.92
C ASN A 3 -11.02 -7.22 -2.42
N ASN A 4 -10.69 -7.38 -3.71
CA ASN A 4 -9.43 -6.85 -4.25
C ASN A 4 -9.50 -5.32 -4.43
N GLU A 5 -10.65 -4.80 -4.82
CA GLU A 5 -10.88 -3.35 -4.93
C GLU A 5 -10.88 -2.68 -3.56
N PHE A 6 -11.45 -3.35 -2.56
CA PHE A 6 -11.41 -2.91 -1.18
C PHE A 6 -9.99 -2.92 -0.60
N LEU A 7 -9.23 -3.99 -0.82
CA LEU A 7 -7.83 -4.07 -0.41
C LEU A 7 -6.97 -3.01 -1.09
N LEU A 8 -7.21 -2.74 -2.37
CA LEU A 8 -6.55 -1.67 -3.10
C LEU A 8 -6.86 -0.30 -2.51
N PHE A 9 -8.12 -0.07 -2.14
CA PHE A 9 -8.54 1.17 -1.48
C PHE A 9 -7.81 1.34 -0.14
N LEU A 10 -7.79 0.31 0.70
CA LEU A 10 -7.06 0.33 1.98
C LEU A 10 -5.55 0.59 1.78
N LEU A 11 -4.93 -0.07 0.80
CA LEU A 11 -3.52 0.11 0.50
C LEU A 11 -3.21 1.55 0.07
N LYS A 12 -4.03 2.13 -0.81
CA LYS A 12 -3.88 3.53 -1.23
C LYS A 12 -4.01 4.48 -0.04
N GLN A 13 -4.96 4.22 0.85
CA GLN A 13 -5.14 5.02 2.06
C GLN A 13 -3.88 4.97 2.95
N LEU A 14 -3.33 3.77 3.21
CA LEU A 14 -2.09 3.59 3.97
C LEU A 14 -0.90 4.31 3.32
N PHE A 15 -0.81 4.29 1.99
CA PHE A 15 0.21 5.02 1.23
C PHE A 15 0.08 6.53 1.41
N GLN A 16 -1.14 7.07 1.28
CA GLN A 16 -1.41 8.50 1.46
C GLN A 16 -1.11 8.96 2.90
N GLU A 17 -1.47 8.15 3.89
CA GLU A 17 -1.15 8.41 5.31
C GLU A 17 0.36 8.46 5.52
N SER A 18 1.10 7.51 4.95
CA SER A 18 2.56 7.45 5.03
C SER A 18 3.21 8.64 4.32
N LEU A 19 2.71 9.01 3.13
CA LEU A 19 3.16 10.18 2.38
C LEU A 19 2.92 11.48 3.16
N ALA A 20 1.74 11.63 3.75
CA ALA A 20 1.38 12.79 4.55
C ALA A 20 2.29 12.91 5.79
N PHE A 21 2.57 11.79 6.46
CA PHE A 21 3.49 11.75 7.60
C PHE A 21 4.92 12.15 7.20
N GLN A 22 5.45 11.58 6.10
CA GLN A 22 6.77 11.91 5.57
C GLN A 22 6.85 13.38 5.14
N ARG A 23 5.81 13.88 4.47
CA ARG A 23 5.70 15.30 4.06
C ARG A 23 5.73 16.25 5.23
N ASN A 24 4.98 15.93 6.29
CA ASN A 24 4.90 16.77 7.49
C ASN A 24 6.23 16.75 8.28
N ARG A 25 6.98 15.64 8.21
CA ARG A 25 8.23 15.47 8.96
C ARG A 25 9.48 15.99 8.24
N TYR A 26 9.58 15.82 6.91
CA TYR A 26 10.79 16.12 6.15
C TYR A 26 10.62 17.27 5.13
N GLY A 27 9.43 17.88 5.06
CA GLY A 27 9.10 18.93 4.11
C GLY A 27 8.76 18.38 2.71
N ALA A 28 8.00 19.14 1.92
CA ALA A 28 7.48 18.69 0.62
C ALA A 28 8.57 18.35 -0.42
N ASP A 29 9.72 18.99 -0.33
CA ASP A 29 10.82 18.87 -1.29
C ASP A 29 11.47 17.47 -1.31
N ARG A 30 11.50 16.77 -0.17
CA ARG A 30 12.05 15.41 -0.07
C ARG A 30 11.06 14.31 -0.44
N VAL A 31 9.78 14.65 -0.59
CA VAL A 31 8.69 13.66 -0.78
C VAL A 31 8.62 13.16 -2.22
N ALA A 32 8.95 13.97 -3.22
CA ALA A 32 8.97 13.51 -4.62
C ALA A 32 9.96 12.35 -4.82
N SER A 33 11.10 12.39 -4.12
CA SER A 33 12.07 11.28 -4.07
C SER A 33 11.67 10.16 -3.10
N ALA A 34 11.03 10.49 -1.97
CA ALA A 34 10.67 9.51 -0.95
C ALA A 34 9.38 8.74 -1.26
N ALA A 35 8.54 9.24 -2.18
CA ALA A 35 7.34 8.53 -2.62
C ALA A 35 7.69 7.15 -3.22
N ALA A 36 8.82 7.06 -3.93
CA ALA A 36 9.38 5.81 -4.42
C ALA A 36 9.96 4.91 -3.29
N ALA A 37 10.20 5.46 -2.09
CA ALA A 37 10.78 4.77 -0.95
C ALA A 37 9.76 4.44 0.16
N ILE A 38 8.48 4.79 0.00
CA ILE A 38 7.43 4.44 0.96
C ILE A 38 7.23 2.92 0.92
N LYS A 39 7.42 2.30 2.08
CA LYS A 39 7.20 0.87 2.32
C LYS A 39 6.04 0.71 3.27
N ILE A 40 5.00 0.04 2.82
CA ILE A 40 3.88 -0.36 3.66
C ILE A 40 4.09 -1.82 4.06
N SER A 41 4.00 -2.14 5.34
CA SER A 41 4.12 -3.54 5.79
C SER A 41 2.89 -4.32 5.36
N GLU A 42 3.07 -5.58 4.93
CA GLU A 42 1.94 -6.50 4.70
C GLU A 42 1.07 -6.61 5.96
N GLU A 43 1.69 -6.59 7.13
CA GLU A 43 0.99 -6.73 8.40
C GLU A 43 0.01 -5.57 8.65
N ASP A 44 0.36 -4.34 8.25
CA ASP A 44 -0.52 -3.16 8.36
C ASP A 44 -1.76 -3.32 7.48
N LEU A 45 -1.56 -3.74 6.21
CA LEU A 45 -2.66 -4.01 5.29
C LEU A 45 -3.53 -5.16 5.81
N LYS A 46 -2.92 -6.23 6.30
CA LYS A 46 -3.61 -7.40 6.86
C LYS A 46 -4.41 -7.06 8.10
N SER A 47 -3.85 -6.25 8.99
CA SER A 47 -4.51 -5.79 10.21
C SER A 47 -5.77 -4.96 9.89
N ARG A 48 -5.68 -4.05 8.91
CA ARG A 48 -6.86 -3.32 8.43
C ARG A 48 -7.86 -4.21 7.73
N ALA A 49 -7.40 -5.09 6.85
CA ALA A 49 -8.26 -6.02 6.10
C ALA A 49 -9.04 -6.99 7.01
N ARG A 50 -8.44 -7.42 8.13
CA ARG A 50 -9.08 -8.29 9.12
C ARG A 50 -10.34 -7.70 9.74
N GLN A 51 -10.42 -6.37 9.88
CA GLN A 51 -11.61 -5.68 10.40
C GLN A 51 -12.83 -5.87 9.50
N TYR A 52 -12.61 -6.22 8.23
CA TYR A 52 -13.63 -6.44 7.21
C TYR A 52 -13.71 -7.91 6.78
N SER A 53 -13.24 -8.83 7.65
CA SER A 53 -13.24 -10.28 7.40
C SER A 53 -12.41 -10.75 6.20
N VAL A 54 -11.46 -9.95 5.73
CA VAL A 54 -10.52 -10.35 4.67
C VAL A 54 -9.27 -10.95 5.32
N LEU A 55 -9.06 -12.25 5.11
CA LEU A 55 -8.00 -13.04 5.77
C LEU A 55 -6.83 -13.38 4.84
N ASP A 56 -7.08 -13.42 3.53
CA ASP A 56 -6.09 -13.80 2.52
C ASP A 56 -5.77 -12.64 1.58
N LEU A 57 -4.50 -12.25 1.55
CA LEU A 57 -3.95 -11.19 0.71
C LEU A 57 -3.17 -11.75 -0.51
N LYS A 58 -2.91 -13.07 -0.57
CA LYS A 58 -2.14 -13.66 -1.68
C LYS A 58 -2.81 -13.41 -3.01
N GLN A 59 -4.13 -13.65 -3.07
CA GLN A 59 -4.93 -13.43 -4.27
C GLN A 59 -4.92 -11.96 -4.72
N PHE A 60 -4.73 -11.03 -3.79
CA PHE A 60 -4.61 -9.61 -4.09
C PHE A 60 -3.24 -9.27 -4.69
N TYR A 61 -2.15 -9.78 -4.14
CA TYR A 61 -0.79 -9.56 -4.68
C TYR A 61 -0.57 -10.15 -6.07
N GLU A 62 -1.23 -11.26 -6.37
CA GLU A 62 -1.21 -11.90 -7.69
C GLU A 62 -2.18 -11.24 -8.69
N SER A 63 -3.08 -10.39 -8.20
CA SER A 63 -4.10 -9.78 -9.06
C SER A 63 -3.51 -8.76 -10.04
N PRO A 64 -4.07 -8.65 -11.25
CA PRO A 64 -3.66 -7.62 -12.20
C PRO A 64 -3.97 -6.21 -11.68
N LEU A 65 -4.99 -6.05 -10.82
CA LEU A 65 -5.34 -4.77 -10.19
C LEU A 65 -4.19 -4.20 -9.35
N PHE A 66 -3.51 -5.06 -8.58
CA PHE A 66 -2.37 -4.65 -7.76
C PHE A 66 -1.21 -4.14 -8.63
N ARG A 67 -0.86 -4.93 -9.67
CA ARG A 67 0.26 -4.60 -10.58
C ARG A 67 -0.05 -3.41 -11.50
N SER A 68 -1.29 -3.28 -11.99
CA SER A 68 -1.70 -2.18 -12.87
C SER A 68 -1.69 -0.82 -12.17
N HIS A 69 -1.75 -0.80 -10.84
CA HIS A 69 -1.61 0.41 -10.03
C HIS A 69 -0.16 0.72 -9.64
N GLY A 70 0.81 -0.02 -10.16
CA GLY A 70 2.23 0.17 -9.89
C GLY A 70 2.67 -0.37 -8.52
N PHE A 71 1.85 -1.17 -7.83
CA PHE A 71 2.28 -1.75 -6.56
C PHE A 71 3.11 -3.02 -6.78
N LYS A 72 4.11 -3.20 -5.91
CA LYS A 72 4.99 -4.36 -5.86
C LYS A 72 5.05 -4.87 -4.43
N TYR A 73 5.04 -6.20 -4.27
CA TYR A 73 5.15 -6.86 -2.97
C TYR A 73 6.49 -7.60 -2.91
N GLU A 74 7.37 -7.20 -1.98
CA GLU A 74 8.69 -7.81 -1.76
C GLU A 74 9.03 -7.82 -0.27
N ASP A 75 9.58 -8.93 0.22
CA ASP A 75 10.07 -9.08 1.61
C ASP A 75 9.06 -8.63 2.69
N LYS A 76 7.76 -8.97 2.52
CA LYS A 76 6.66 -8.53 3.40
C LYS A 76 6.36 -7.02 3.39
N PHE A 77 6.91 -6.29 2.42
CA PHE A 77 6.61 -4.88 2.19
C PHE A 77 5.96 -4.67 0.84
N ILE A 78 5.09 -3.67 0.78
CA ILE A 78 4.42 -3.20 -0.42
C ILE A 78 5.00 -1.83 -0.75
N THR A 79 5.56 -1.71 -1.94
CA THR A 79 6.10 -0.46 -2.49
C THR A 79 5.30 -0.06 -3.72
N GLN A 80 5.28 1.24 -4.02
CA GLN A 80 4.73 1.75 -5.27
C GLN A 80 5.87 2.14 -6.18
N VAL A 81 5.93 1.48 -7.34
CA VAL A 81 6.84 1.78 -8.43
C VAL A 81 6.10 2.71 -9.37
N LEU A 82 6.60 3.94 -9.50
CA LEU A 82 6.11 4.97 -10.44
C LEU A 82 6.67 4.73 -11.85
#